data_AF-A0ABD0USK6-F1
#
_entry.id   AF-A0ABD0USK6-F1
#
_cell.length_a   1.000
_cell.length_b   1.000
_cell.length_c   1.000
_cell.angle_alpha   90.00
_cell.angle_beta   90.00
_cell.angle_gamma   90.00
#
_symmetry.space_group_name_H-M   'P 1'
#
loop_
_entity.id
_entity.type
_entity.pdbx_description
1 polymer ?
#
loop_
_entity_poly.entity_id
_entity_poly.type
_entity_poly.pdbx_seq_one_letter_code
_entity_poly.pdbx_strand_id
1 'polypeptide(L)'
;MAIEDGSKADTVLLRPKTDRKCKWMNAMFALLATGAAAATSIAELGKNGNLNARWSPICSHFSQFCIHGGLAILASFIGSLLLMILNALSVFTLYSKVSD
;
A
#
# COMPACT_ATOMS: atom_id res chain seq x y z
N MET A 1 -10.60 -12.48 30.90
CA MET A 1 -10.74 -11.01 30.88
C MET A 1 -11.53 -10.70 29.62
N ALA A 2 -12.78 -10.30 29.83
CA ALA A 2 -13.83 -10.27 28.83
C ALA A 2 -13.68 -9.07 27.89
N ILE A 3 -13.97 -9.26 26.59
CA ILE A 3 -14.91 -8.45 25.82
C ILE A 3 -15.49 -9.36 24.72
N GLU A 4 -16.54 -10.10 25.04
CA GLU A 4 -17.44 -10.72 24.06
C GLU A 4 -18.84 -10.46 24.60
N ASP A 5 -19.54 -9.41 24.13
CA ASP A 5 -21.01 -9.34 24.28
C ASP A 5 -21.73 -8.37 23.32
N GLY A 6 -21.11 -7.31 22.79
CA GLY A 6 -21.85 -6.32 21.96
C GLY A 6 -21.83 -6.54 20.44
N SER A 7 -20.84 -7.26 19.90
CA SER A 7 -20.53 -7.21 18.46
C SER A 7 -21.44 -8.07 17.57
N LYS A 8 -22.12 -9.08 18.11
CA LYS A 8 -22.72 -10.16 17.29
C LYS A 8 -24.05 -9.77 16.62
N ALA A 9 -24.79 -8.79 17.14
CA ALA A 9 -26.03 -8.30 16.54
C ALA A 9 -25.78 -7.31 15.38
N ASP A 10 -24.82 -6.40 15.54
CA ASP A 10 -24.44 -5.42 14.52
C ASP A 10 -23.64 -6.04 13.36
N THR A 11 -22.96 -7.17 13.60
CA THR A 11 -22.22 -7.91 12.56
C THR A 11 -23.12 -8.59 11.52
N VAL A 12 -24.41 -8.79 11.81
CA VAL A 12 -25.35 -9.48 10.90
C VAL A 12 -26.14 -8.51 10.02
N LEU A 13 -26.46 -7.31 10.52
CA LEU A 13 -27.23 -6.27 9.79
C LEU A 13 -26.34 -5.33 8.95
N LEU A 14 -25.06 -5.16 9.29
CA LEU A 14 -24.02 -4.62 8.40
C LEU A 14 -23.37 -5.75 7.59
N ARG A 15 -24.17 -6.56 6.90
CA ARG A 15 -23.72 -7.29 5.71
C ARG A 15 -24.07 -6.45 4.46
N PRO A 16 -23.41 -5.30 4.19
CA PRO A 16 -23.47 -4.80 2.85
C PRO A 16 -22.81 -5.84 1.96
N LYS A 17 -23.23 -5.90 0.71
CA LYS A 17 -22.61 -6.63 -0.41
C LYS A 17 -21.09 -6.36 -0.60
N THR A 18 -20.48 -5.59 0.30
CA THR A 18 -19.12 -5.06 0.44
C THR A 18 -18.13 -5.99 1.16
N ASP A 19 -18.56 -7.07 1.84
CA ASP A 19 -17.66 -8.03 2.52
C ASP A 19 -16.59 -8.60 1.57
N ARG A 20 -17.01 -9.03 0.38
CA ARG A 20 -16.10 -9.51 -0.65
C ARG A 20 -15.19 -8.38 -1.16
N LYS A 21 -15.71 -7.17 -1.33
CA LYS A 21 -14.97 -6.02 -1.91
C LYS A 21 -13.90 -5.47 -0.96
N CYS A 22 -14.18 -5.32 0.33
CA CYS A 22 -13.17 -4.93 1.33
C CYS A 22 -12.09 -5.99 1.50
N LYS A 23 -12.44 -7.28 1.38
CA LYS A 23 -11.45 -8.37 1.41
C LYS A 23 -10.45 -8.29 0.25
N TRP A 24 -10.94 -8.05 -0.97
CA TRP A 24 -10.08 -7.86 -2.14
C TRP A 24 -9.28 -6.55 -2.10
N MET A 25 -9.85 -5.48 -1.55
CA MET A 25 -9.18 -4.18 -1.43
C MET A 25 -7.97 -4.24 -0.49
N ASN A 26 -8.12 -4.86 0.68
CA ASN A 26 -7.02 -5.03 1.63
C ASN A 26 -5.91 -5.93 1.06
N ALA A 27 -6.30 -7.00 0.35
CA ALA A 27 -5.36 -7.87 -0.34
C ALA A 27 -4.57 -7.10 -1.43
N MET A 28 -5.25 -6.25 -2.20
CA MET A 28 -4.62 -5.44 -3.24
C MET A 28 -3.66 -4.40 -2.65
N PHE A 29 -4.03 -3.76 -1.54
CA PHE A 29 -3.16 -2.83 -0.83
C PHE A 29 -1.91 -3.52 -0.25
N ALA A 30 -2.08 -4.70 0.37
CA ALA A 30 -0.95 -5.48 0.87
C ALA A 30 0.01 -5.91 -0.25
N LEU A 31 -0.53 -6.32 -1.40
CA LEU A 31 0.28 -6.65 -2.57
C LEU A 31 1.05 -5.43 -3.09
N LEU A 32 0.40 -4.28 -3.20
CA LEU A 32 1.05 -3.02 -3.59
C LEU A 32 2.16 -2.61 -2.61
N ALA A 33 1.93 -2.72 -1.31
CA ALA A 33 2.91 -2.37 -0.29
C ALA A 33 4.15 -3.27 -0.32
N THR A 34 3.97 -4.58 -0.48
CA THR A 34 5.10 -5.53 -0.62
C THR A 34 5.87 -5.32 -1.93
N GLY A 35 5.17 -5.12 -3.04
CA GLY A 35 5.79 -4.80 -4.33
C GLY A 35 6.55 -3.47 -4.30
N ALA A 36 6.00 -2.45 -3.65
CA ALA A 36 6.66 -1.17 -3.42
C ALA A 36 7.95 -1.32 -2.61
N ALA A 37 7.93 -2.09 -1.52
CA ALA A 37 9.13 -2.37 -0.71
C ALA A 37 10.23 -3.08 -1.51
N ALA A 38 9.85 -4.07 -2.33
CA ALA A 38 10.79 -4.75 -3.23
C ALA A 38 11.34 -3.82 -4.31
N ALA A 39 10.51 -2.95 -4.90
CA ALA A 39 10.98 -1.98 -5.88
C ALA A 39 11.94 -0.96 -5.26
N THR A 40 11.67 -0.48 -4.04
CA THR A 40 12.53 0.46 -3.32
C THR A 40 13.90 -0.14 -3.00
N SER A 41 13.96 -1.41 -2.57
CA SER A 41 15.25 -2.05 -2.29
C SER A 41 16.08 -2.14 -3.57
N ILE A 42 15.49 -2.59 -4.68
CA ILE A 42 16.20 -2.66 -5.96
C ILE A 42 16.58 -1.26 -6.49
N ALA A 43 15.76 -0.23 -6.25
CA ALA A 43 16.08 1.15 -6.63
C ALA A 43 17.29 1.70 -5.86
N GLU A 44 17.39 1.43 -4.56
CA GLU A 44 18.56 1.78 -3.74
C GLU A 44 19.82 1.07 -4.24
N LEU A 45 19.73 -0.22 -4.57
CA LEU A 45 20.85 -0.94 -5.20
C LEU A 45 21.21 -0.38 -6.58
N GLY A 46 20.23 0.02 -7.38
CA GLY A 46 20.47 0.61 -8.71
C GLY A 46 21.13 1.98 -8.67
N LYS A 47 20.86 2.77 -7.62
CA LYS A 47 21.35 4.14 -7.45
C LYS A 47 22.70 4.19 -6.73
N ASN A 48 22.84 3.45 -5.62
CA ASN A 48 24.04 3.49 -4.79
C ASN A 48 25.04 2.37 -5.14
N GLY A 49 24.57 1.27 -5.73
CA GLY A 49 25.39 0.08 -5.98
C GLY A 49 25.81 -0.64 -4.69
N ASN A 50 26.30 -1.87 -4.82
CA ASN A 50 26.94 -2.59 -3.72
C ASN A 50 28.15 -3.37 -4.24
N LEU A 51 29.35 -2.91 -3.88
CA LEU A 51 30.61 -3.54 -4.30
C LEU A 51 30.75 -4.98 -3.77
N ASN A 52 30.23 -5.26 -2.57
CA ASN A 52 30.27 -6.59 -1.96
C ASN A 52 29.42 -7.63 -2.73
N ALA A 53 28.35 -7.17 -3.38
CA ALA A 53 27.52 -8.00 -4.26
C ALA A 53 27.94 -7.92 -5.74
N ARG A 54 29.05 -7.22 -6.04
CA ARG A 54 29.52 -6.90 -7.41
C ARG A 54 28.47 -6.18 -8.26
N TRP A 55 27.60 -5.41 -7.62
CA TRP A 55 26.53 -4.68 -8.29
C TRP A 55 26.96 -3.23 -8.50
N SER A 56 27.22 -2.87 -9.76
CA SER A 56 27.58 -1.49 -10.16
C SER A 56 26.32 -0.61 -10.30
N PRO A 57 26.36 0.67 -9.90
CA PRO A 57 25.22 1.57 -10.04
C PRO A 57 24.83 1.72 -11.52
N ILE A 58 23.58 1.37 -11.86
CA ILE A 58 23.06 1.43 -13.24
C ILE A 58 22.77 2.89 -13.65
N CYS A 59 22.38 3.73 -12.70
CA CYS A 59 22.04 5.14 -12.96
C CYS A 59 23.24 5.99 -13.42
N SER A 60 24.49 5.51 -13.29
CA SER A 60 25.68 6.22 -13.78
C SER A 60 25.81 6.15 -15.31
N HIS A 61 25.40 5.03 -15.92
CA HIS A 61 25.46 4.81 -17.36
C HIS A 61 24.19 5.29 -18.08
N PHE A 62 23.04 5.26 -17.40
CA PHE A 62 21.73 5.58 -17.98
C PHE A 62 20.97 6.64 -17.17
N SER A 63 21.53 7.84 -17.07
CA SER A 63 20.99 8.93 -16.26
C SER A 63 19.58 9.39 -16.69
N GLN A 64 19.32 9.51 -17.99
CA GLN A 64 18.01 9.92 -18.52
C GLN A 64 16.89 8.91 -18.20
N PHE A 65 17.17 7.62 -18.34
CA PHE A 65 16.23 6.55 -17.97
C PHE A 65 16.00 6.52 -16.46
N CYS A 66 17.04 6.75 -15.66
CA CYS A 66 16.92 6.80 -14.20
C CYS A 66 16.04 7.96 -13.73
N ILE A 67 16.11 9.13 -14.38
CA ILE A 67 15.24 10.27 -14.09
C ILE A 67 13.79 9.97 -14.46
N HIS A 68 13.52 9.51 -15.69
CA HIS A 68 12.17 9.18 -16.13
C HIS A 68 11.54 8.04 -15.31
N GLY A 69 12.31 6.98 -15.07
CA GLY A 69 11.89 5.84 -14.26
C GLY A 69 11.64 6.23 -12.80
N GLY A 70 12.52 7.04 -12.21
CA GLY A 70 12.34 7.56 -10.85
C GLY A 70 11.08 8.40 -10.70
N LEU A 71 10.78 9.27 -11.69
CA LEU A 71 9.55 10.05 -11.72
C LEU A 71 8.30 9.16 -11.85
N ALA A 72 8.34 8.14 -12.71
CA ALA A 72 7.24 7.19 -12.88
C ALA A 72 6.96 6.38 -11.59
N ILE A 73 8.02 5.94 -10.90
CA ILE A 73 7.91 5.25 -9.60
C ILE A 73 7.30 6.20 -8.57
N LEU A 74 7.79 7.45 -8.49
CA LEU A 74 7.30 8.44 -7.55
C LEU A 74 5.81 8.75 -7.78
N ALA A 75 5.39 8.94 -9.03
CA ALA A 75 3.99 9.11 -9.39
C ALA A 75 3.11 7.93 -8.95
N SER A 76 3.62 6.70 -9.12
CA SER A 76 2.92 5.47 -8.69
C SER A 76 2.78 5.39 -7.16
N PHE A 77 3.79 5.81 -6.41
CA PHE A 77 3.75 5.89 -4.95
C PHE A 77 2.71 6.91 -4.47
N ILE A 78 2.63 8.08 -5.09
CA ILE A 78 1.63 9.09 -4.77
C ILE A 78 0.22 8.53 -4.99
N GLY A 79 -0.02 7.86 -6.11
CA GLY A 79 -1.30 7.19 -6.37
C GLY A 79 -1.65 6.12 -5.32
N SER A 80 -0.67 5.33 -4.90
CA SER A 80 -0.84 4.31 -3.86
C SER A 80 -1.18 4.91 -2.49
N LEU A 81 -0.55 6.04 -2.13
CA LEU A 81 -0.85 6.77 -0.89
C LEU A 81 -2.25 7.39 -0.90
N LEU A 82 -2.67 7.99 -2.03
CA LEU A 82 -4.03 8.50 -2.17
C LEU A 82 -5.08 7.39 -2.03
N LEU A 83 -4.83 6.24 -2.66
CA LEU A 83 -5.70 5.06 -2.53
C LEU A 83 -5.78 4.60 -1.07
N MET A 84 -4.66 4.61 -0.32
CA MET A 84 -4.61 4.26 1.09
C MET A 84 -5.47 5.21 1.95
N ILE A 85 -5.35 6.52 1.72
CA ILE A 85 -6.12 7.54 2.44
C ILE A 85 -7.62 7.37 2.17
N LEU A 86 -8.02 7.19 0.90
CA LEU A 86 -9.42 6.98 0.53
C LEU A 86 -10.01 5.73 1.22
N ASN A 87 -9.24 4.65 1.30
CA ASN A 87 -9.63 3.44 2.01
C ASN A 87 -9.80 3.67 3.51
N ALA A 88 -8.84 4.34 4.15
CA ALA A 88 -8.90 4.65 5.57
C ALA A 88 -10.10 5.55 5.90
N LEU A 89 -10.35 6.58 5.09
CA LEU A 89 -11.50 7.47 5.27
C LEU A 89 -12.83 6.74 5.12
N SER A 90 -12.94 5.80 4.18
CA SER A 90 -14.14 4.98 4.03
C SER A 90 -14.45 4.15 5.27
N VAL A 91 -13.42 3.55 5.89
CA VAL A 91 -13.56 2.77 7.12
C VAL A 91 -13.84 3.68 8.31
N PHE A 92 -13.13 4.79 8.42
CA PHE A 92 -13.28 5.75 9.52
C PHE A 92 -14.66 6.40 9.53
N THR A 93 -15.19 6.77 8.36
CA THR A 93 -16.55 7.35 8.24
C THR A 93 -17.62 6.33 8.64
N LEU A 94 -17.41 5.04 8.34
CA LEU A 94 -18.31 3.98 8.78
C LEU A 94 -18.22 3.79 10.30
N TYR A 95 -17.01 3.80 10.85
CA TYR A 95 -16.77 3.63 12.28
C TYR A 95 -17.28 4.82 13.11
N SER A 96 -17.14 6.06 12.63
CA SER A 96 -17.70 7.22 13.31
C SER A 96 -19.22 7.19 13.33
N LYS A 97 -19.86 6.70 12.25
CA LYS A 97 -21.32 6.53 12.17
C LYS A 97 -21.89 5.43 13.06
N VAL A 98 -21.08 4.47 13.50
CA VAL A 98 -21.51 3.41 14.45
C VAL A 98 -21.19 3.76 15.90
N SER A 99 -20.30 4.74 16.12
CA SER A 99 -19.89 5.21 17.45
C SER A 99 -20.75 6.39 17.96
N ASP A 100 -21.65 6.90 17.14
CA ASP A 100 -22.72 7.85 17.47
C ASP A 100 -24.07 7.10 17.46
#